data_AF-T0MD91-F1
#
_entry.id   AF-T0MD91-F1
#
_cell.length_a   1.000
_cell.length_b   1.000
_cell.length_c   1.000
_cell.angle_alpha   90.00
_cell.angle_beta   90.00
_cell.angle_gamma   90.00
#
_symmetry.space_group_name_H-M   'P 1'
#
loop_
_entity.id
_entity.type
_entity.pdbx_description
1 polymer ?
#
loop_
_entity_poly.entity_id
_entity_poly.type
_entity_poly.pdbx_seq_one_letter_code
_entity_poly.pdbx_strand_id
1 'polypeptide(L)'
;MVELFKKYRPETSEERLERLKQEDPKAGAKPIIVKKGIRHVTRLIETKKAKFVVIAADVSPIEVVLFIPTLCKKLNIPYATVESKEMLGSIVNLKKAAILALCDVKAEDKIKFNELIKISNELFIEQYDSHLTRWGGAALKNE
;
A
#
# COMPACT_ATOMS: atom_id res chain seq x y z
N MET A 1 -2.12 5.25 9.94
CA MET A 1 -1.96 4.33 8.80
C MET A 1 -1.39 2.96 9.20
N VAL A 2 -0.19 2.91 9.77
CA VAL A 2 0.52 1.64 10.04
C VAL A 2 -0.27 0.69 10.97
N GLU A 3 -0.91 1.23 12.00
CA GLU A 3 -1.75 0.46 12.91
C GLU A 3 -2.89 -0.28 12.20
N LEU A 4 -3.56 0.39 11.26
CA LEU A 4 -4.63 -0.21 10.47
C LEU A 4 -4.07 -1.37 9.64
N PHE A 5 -2.95 -1.16 8.96
CA PHE A 5 -2.31 -2.18 8.13
C PHE A 5 -1.81 -3.39 8.94
N LYS A 6 -1.34 -3.19 10.18
CA LYS A 6 -0.91 -4.28 11.07
C LYS A 6 -2.06 -5.24 11.41
N LYS A 7 -3.31 -4.75 11.50
CA LYS A 7 -4.49 -5.61 11.73
C LYS A 7 -4.76 -6.59 10.59
N TYR A 8 -4.38 -6.24 9.36
CA TYR A 8 -4.60 -7.05 8.14
C TYR A 8 -3.32 -7.78 7.70
N ARG A 9 -2.39 -8.02 8.63
CA ARG A 9 -1.12 -8.68 8.36
C ARG A 9 -1.33 -10.10 7.81
N PRO A 10 -0.58 -10.51 6.78
CA PRO A 10 -0.57 -11.90 6.34
C PRO A 10 0.09 -12.81 7.39
N GLU A 11 -0.38 -14.05 7.44
CA GLU A 11 0.14 -15.08 8.35
C GLU A 11 1.66 -15.27 8.27
N THR A 12 2.24 -15.74 9.37
CA THR A 12 3.63 -16.17 9.44
C THR A 12 3.81 -17.57 8.83
N SER A 13 5.06 -17.98 8.62
CA SER A 13 5.34 -19.33 8.11
C SER A 13 4.91 -20.42 9.10
N GLU A 14 4.99 -20.14 10.41
CA GLU A 14 4.60 -21.05 11.49
C GLU A 14 3.08 -21.17 11.57
N GLU A 15 2.36 -20.04 11.59
CA GLU A 15 0.89 -19.99 11.54
C GLU A 15 0.35 -20.70 10.29
N ARG A 16 1.03 -20.53 9.15
CA ARG A 16 0.67 -21.23 7.91
C ARG A 16 0.83 -22.73 8.05
N LEU A 17 1.90 -23.20 8.69
CA LEU A 17 2.14 -24.63 8.94
C LEU A 17 1.05 -25.20 9.84
N GLU A 18 0.70 -24.49 10.91
CA GLU A 18 -0.37 -24.89 11.83
C GLU A 18 -1.74 -24.95 11.14
N ARG A 19 -2.07 -23.95 10.33
CA ARG A 19 -3.31 -23.98 9.52
C ARG A 19 -3.33 -25.17 8.56
N LEU A 20 -2.19 -25.52 7.96
CA LEU A 20 -2.08 -26.66 7.05
C LEU A 20 -2.20 -28.02 7.76
N LYS A 21 -1.93 -28.08 9.06
CA LYS A 21 -2.11 -29.30 9.88
C LYS A 21 -3.57 -29.54 10.28
N GLN A 22 -4.42 -28.51 10.21
CA GLN A 22 -5.85 -28.66 10.45
C GLN A 22 -6.50 -29.47 9.32
N GLU A 23 -7.53 -30.26 9.65
CA GLU A 23 -8.23 -31.11 8.67
C GLU A 23 -8.84 -30.30 7.52
N ASP A 24 -9.41 -29.12 7.83
CA ASP A 24 -9.93 -28.17 6.84
C ASP A 24 -9.15 -26.85 6.82
N PRO A 25 -8.05 -26.76 6.05
CA PRO A 25 -7.17 -25.58 6.03
C PRO A 25 -7.81 -24.33 5.39
N LYS A 26 -8.99 -24.48 4.78
CA LYS A 26 -9.76 -23.40 4.14
C LYS A 26 -11.10 -23.15 4.84
N ALA A 27 -11.26 -23.63 6.07
CA ALA A 27 -12.47 -23.40 6.83
C ALA A 27 -12.74 -21.89 7.00
N GLY A 28 -14.00 -21.49 6.78
CA GLY A 28 -14.48 -20.12 7.01
C GLY A 28 -14.36 -19.15 5.83
N ALA A 29 -14.68 -17.89 6.12
CA ALA A 29 -14.64 -16.82 5.14
C ALA A 29 -13.19 -16.44 4.79
N LYS A 30 -12.97 -16.09 3.52
CA LYS A 30 -11.64 -15.68 3.05
C LYS A 30 -11.14 -14.46 3.85
N PRO A 31 -9.98 -14.56 4.52
CA PRO A 31 -9.48 -13.46 5.34
C PRO A 31 -9.08 -12.28 4.45
N ILE A 32 -9.37 -11.08 4.96
CA ILE A 32 -8.90 -9.83 4.37
C ILE A 32 -7.44 -9.66 4.81
N ILE A 33 -6.54 -9.59 3.83
CA ILE A 33 -5.10 -9.48 4.05
C ILE A 33 -4.51 -8.40 3.17
N VAL A 34 -3.47 -7.74 3.68
CA VAL A 34 -2.63 -6.82 2.91
C VAL A 34 -1.99 -7.57 1.74
N LYS A 35 -2.06 -6.96 0.55
CA LYS A 35 -1.42 -7.45 -0.65
C LYS A 35 -0.05 -6.80 -0.77
N LYS A 36 0.95 -7.60 -1.14
CA LYS A 36 2.36 -7.19 -1.23
C LYS A 36 2.92 -7.53 -2.60
N GLY A 37 3.96 -6.78 -2.98
CA GLY A 37 4.74 -7.01 -4.18
C GLY A 37 4.19 -6.26 -5.39
N ILE A 38 5.09 -5.67 -6.15
CA ILE A 38 4.74 -4.76 -7.25
C ILE A 38 3.84 -5.41 -8.30
N ARG A 39 4.24 -6.57 -8.83
CA ARG A 39 3.49 -7.27 -9.89
C ARG A 39 2.03 -7.54 -9.49
N HIS A 40 1.82 -7.92 -8.23
CA HIS A 40 0.49 -8.21 -7.73
C HIS A 40 -0.31 -6.94 -7.50
N VAL A 41 0.30 -5.93 -6.88
CA VAL A 41 -0.36 -4.65 -6.59
C VAL A 41 -0.73 -3.91 -7.89
N THR A 42 0.17 -3.86 -8.89
CA THR A 42 -0.12 -3.27 -10.21
C THR A 42 -1.34 -3.92 -10.86
N ARG A 43 -1.43 -5.26 -10.87
CA ARG A 43 -2.61 -5.98 -11.38
C ARG A 43 -3.90 -5.63 -10.62
N LEU A 44 -3.82 -5.43 -9.30
CA LEU A 44 -4.98 -5.06 -8.48
C LEU A 44 -5.42 -3.61 -8.73
N ILE A 45 -4.47 -2.72 -9.01
CA ILE A 45 -4.72 -1.34 -9.40
C ILE A 45 -5.41 -1.31 -10.76
N GLU A 46 -4.86 -1.99 -11.77
CA GLU A 46 -5.42 -2.09 -13.12
C GLU A 46 -6.83 -2.67 -13.13
N THR A 47 -7.09 -3.68 -12.30
CA THR A 47 -8.42 -4.29 -12.15
C THR A 47 -9.36 -3.52 -11.22
N LYS A 48 -8.95 -2.35 -10.71
CA LYS A 48 -9.70 -1.49 -9.77
C LYS A 48 -10.18 -2.21 -8.51
N LYS A 49 -9.44 -3.23 -8.07
CA LYS A 49 -9.71 -3.99 -6.84
C LYS A 49 -8.98 -3.44 -5.62
N ALA A 50 -7.93 -2.66 -5.84
CA ALA A 50 -7.24 -1.95 -4.76
C ALA A 50 -8.08 -0.74 -4.33
N LYS A 51 -8.36 -0.64 -3.02
CA LYS A 51 -9.05 0.52 -2.43
C LYS A 51 -8.08 1.55 -1.90
N PHE A 52 -6.87 1.15 -1.51
CA PHE A 52 -5.82 2.05 -1.04
C PHE A 52 -4.43 1.44 -1.26
N VAL A 53 -3.47 2.26 -1.67
CA VAL A 53 -2.10 1.85 -2.01
C VAL A 53 -1.08 2.62 -1.20
N VAL A 54 -0.06 1.93 -0.67
CA VAL A 54 1.04 2.54 0.07
C VAL A 54 2.35 2.24 -0.63
N ILE A 55 3.13 3.28 -0.91
CA ILE A 55 4.40 3.24 -1.65
C ILE A 55 5.53 3.67 -0.73
N ALA A 56 6.66 2.97 -0.73
CA ALA A 56 7.86 3.43 -0.05
C ALA A 56 8.67 4.41 -0.92
N ALA A 57 9.24 5.43 -0.30
CA ALA A 57 10.06 6.45 -0.95
C ALA A 57 11.54 6.05 -1.06
N ASP A 58 12.07 5.30 -0.09
CA ASP A 58 13.47 4.84 -0.03
C ASP A 58 13.76 3.61 -0.92
N VAL A 59 12.97 3.39 -1.97
CA VAL A 59 13.16 2.25 -2.87
C VAL A 59 14.33 2.53 -3.81
N SER A 60 15.26 1.58 -3.85
CA SER A 60 16.39 1.56 -4.76
C SER A 60 16.39 0.19 -5.42
N PRO A 61 16.26 0.09 -6.75
CA PRO A 61 16.09 1.17 -7.76
C PRO A 61 14.70 1.83 -7.76
N ILE A 62 14.63 3.16 -7.99
CA ILE A 62 13.39 3.96 -7.88
C ILE A 62 12.42 3.73 -9.05
N GLU A 63 12.95 3.31 -10.20
CA GLU A 63 12.25 2.98 -11.43
C GLU A 63 11.16 1.93 -11.20
N VAL A 64 11.34 1.10 -10.17
CA VAL A 64 10.37 0.10 -9.74
C VAL A 64 9.04 0.76 -9.35
N VAL A 65 9.05 1.88 -8.63
CA VAL A 65 7.81 2.50 -8.11
C VAL A 65 7.41 3.79 -8.82
N LEU A 66 8.25 4.31 -9.71
CA LEU A 66 8.09 5.62 -10.36
C LEU A 66 6.73 5.79 -11.07
N PHE A 67 6.23 4.75 -11.74
CA PHE A 67 4.98 4.83 -12.51
C PHE A 67 3.71 4.64 -11.66
N ILE A 68 3.84 4.19 -10.41
CA ILE A 68 2.69 3.82 -9.58
C ILE A 68 1.81 5.02 -9.23
N PRO A 69 2.34 6.19 -8.79
CA PRO A 69 1.50 7.36 -8.49
C PRO A 69 0.63 7.79 -9.67
N THR A 70 1.21 7.85 -10.87
CA THR A 70 0.50 8.19 -12.11
C THR A 70 -0.56 7.14 -12.45
N LEU A 71 -0.27 5.85 -12.27
CA LEU A 71 -1.23 4.77 -12.49
C LEU A 71 -2.42 4.86 -11.52
N CYS A 72 -2.15 5.11 -10.23
CA CYS A 72 -3.18 5.30 -9.21
C CYS A 72 -4.07 6.51 -9.52
N LYS A 73 -3.49 7.64 -9.93
CA LYS A 73 -4.23 8.86 -10.34
C LYS A 73 -5.15 8.58 -11.53
N LYS A 74 -4.64 7.91 -12.59
CA LYS A 74 -5.43 7.59 -13.79
C LYS A 74 -6.66 6.72 -13.49
N LEU A 75 -6.57 5.86 -12.48
CA LEU A 75 -7.65 4.94 -12.09
C LEU A 75 -8.45 5.41 -10.87
N ASN A 76 -8.18 6.63 -10.37
CA ASN A 76 -8.81 7.23 -9.19
C ASN A 76 -8.71 6.35 -7.93
N ILE A 77 -7.53 5.74 -7.72
CA ILE A 77 -7.25 4.94 -6.52
C ILE A 77 -6.40 5.79 -5.56
N PRO A 78 -6.82 5.98 -4.31
CA PRO A 78 -6.08 6.74 -3.33
C PRO A 78 -4.76 6.04 -2.99
N TYR A 79 -3.69 6.83 -2.93
CA TYR A 79 -2.35 6.35 -2.57
C TYR A 79 -1.69 7.27 -1.56
N ALA A 80 -0.76 6.70 -0.79
CA ALA A 80 0.13 7.45 0.08
C ALA A 80 1.58 6.97 -0.06
N THR A 81 2.51 7.89 0.16
CA THR A 81 3.95 7.62 0.15
C THR A 81 4.47 7.62 1.58
N VAL A 82 5.33 6.65 1.92
CA VAL A 82 5.96 6.49 3.25
C VAL A 82 7.47 6.52 3.07
N GLU A 83 8.19 7.04 4.06
CA GLU A 83 9.64 7.18 3.99
C GLU A 83 10.37 5.83 3.88
N SER A 84 10.00 4.83 4.69
CA SER A 84 10.77 3.59 4.85
C SER A 84 10.06 2.33 4.32
N LYS A 85 10.73 1.60 3.42
CA LYS A 85 10.36 0.25 2.96
C LYS A 85 10.55 -0.83 4.01
N GLU A 86 11.39 -0.59 5.02
CA GLU A 86 11.62 -1.51 6.13
C GLU A 86 10.41 -1.50 7.09
N MET A 87 9.83 -0.33 7.31
CA MET A 87 8.58 -0.17 8.05
C MET A 87 7.43 -0.92 7.35
N LEU A 88 7.32 -0.80 6.02
CA LEU A 88 6.34 -1.56 5.24
C LEU A 88 6.61 -3.06 5.25
N GLY A 89 7.88 -3.48 5.18
CA GLY A 89 8.29 -4.88 5.26
C GLY A 89 7.85 -5.52 6.58
N SER A 90 8.04 -4.81 7.69
CA SER A 90 7.67 -5.25 9.03
C SER A 90 6.18 -5.59 9.14
N ILE A 91 5.31 -4.85 8.45
CA ILE A 91 3.86 -5.14 8.42
C ILE A 91 3.59 -6.53 7.83
N VAL A 92 4.35 -6.96 6.82
CA VAL A 92 4.06 -8.17 6.04
C VAL A 92 5.02 -9.34 6.27
N ASN A 93 5.71 -9.34 7.41
CA ASN A 93 6.71 -10.35 7.80
C ASN A 93 7.87 -10.45 6.80
N LEU A 94 8.32 -9.32 6.23
CA LEU A 94 9.47 -9.25 5.33
C LEU A 94 10.48 -8.22 5.84
N LYS A 95 11.75 -8.36 5.43
CA LYS A 95 12.78 -7.35 5.74
C LYS A 95 12.48 -6.00 5.07
N LYS A 96 11.99 -6.03 3.83
CA LYS A 96 11.73 -4.85 2.98
C LYS A 96 10.50 -5.09 2.12
N ALA A 97 9.66 -4.06 1.93
CA ALA A 97 8.56 -4.06 0.98
C ALA A 97 8.42 -2.69 0.32
N ALA A 98 8.43 -2.65 -1.03
CA ALA A 98 8.33 -1.40 -1.78
C ALA A 98 6.90 -0.86 -1.86
N ILE A 99 5.90 -1.75 -1.91
CA ILE A 99 4.51 -1.37 -2.11
C ILE A 99 3.58 -2.36 -1.40
N LEU A 100 2.52 -1.82 -0.80
CA LEU A 100 1.43 -2.55 -0.17
C LEU A 100 0.09 -2.04 -0.68
N ALA A 101 -0.93 -2.91 -0.71
CA ALA A 101 -2.29 -2.51 -1.05
C ALA A 101 -3.31 -3.19 -0.15
N LEU A 102 -4.40 -2.46 0.13
CA LEU A 102 -5.61 -3.00 0.75
C LEU A 102 -6.72 -3.07 -0.30
N CYS A 103 -7.33 -4.24 -0.44
CA CYS A 103 -8.50 -4.43 -1.32
C CYS A 103 -9.82 -4.26 -0.57
N ASP A 104 -9.83 -4.58 0.72
CA ASP A 104 -11.01 -4.42 1.56
C ASP A 104 -10.62 -4.16 3.01
N VAL A 105 -11.59 -3.73 3.81
CA VAL A 105 -11.47 -3.52 5.25
C VAL A 105 -12.72 -4.05 5.94
N LYS A 106 -12.58 -4.50 7.19
CA LYS A 106 -13.73 -4.88 8.03
C LYS A 106 -14.59 -3.64 8.30
N ALA A 107 -15.88 -3.87 8.56
CA ALA A 107 -16.85 -2.80 8.81
C ALA A 107 -16.43 -1.87 9.97
N GLU A 108 -15.84 -2.45 11.04
CA GLU A 108 -15.38 -1.74 12.23
C GLU A 108 -14.29 -0.69 11.93
N ASP A 109 -13.43 -0.96 10.95
CA ASP A 109 -12.31 -0.09 10.62
C ASP A 109 -12.63 0.92 9.50
N LYS A 110 -13.85 0.89 8.95
CA LYS A 110 -14.24 1.68 7.77
C LYS A 110 -14.15 3.20 8.00
N ILE A 111 -14.45 3.67 9.22
CA ILE A 111 -14.39 5.09 9.58
C ILE A 111 -12.94 5.58 9.50
N LYS A 112 -12.03 4.90 10.22
CA LYS A 112 -10.59 5.20 10.21
C LYS A 112 -9.98 5.10 8.82
N PHE A 113 -10.45 4.15 8.01
CA PHE A 113 -10.01 3.99 6.63
C PHE A 113 -10.44 5.17 5.74
N ASN A 114 -11.67 5.66 5.88
CA ASN A 114 -12.15 6.80 5.12
C ASN A 114 -11.44 8.11 5.50
N GLU A 115 -11.18 8.34 6.79
CA GLU A 115 -10.37 9.48 7.25
C GLU A 115 -8.98 9.47 6.61
N LEU A 116 -8.35 8.30 6.59
CA LEU A 116 -7.03 8.12 5.98
C LEU A 116 -7.05 8.37 4.47
N ILE A 117 -8.11 7.96 3.76
CA ILE A 117 -8.28 8.26 2.34
C ILE A 117 -8.39 9.76 2.11
N LYS A 118 -9.17 10.48 2.92
CA LYS A 118 -9.34 11.94 2.78
C LYS A 118 -7.99 12.66 2.89
N ILE A 119 -7.27 12.42 3.98
CA ILE A 119 -5.94 13.00 4.21
C ILE A 119 -4.98 12.68 3.07
N SER A 120 -5.00 11.43 2.58
CA SER A 120 -4.10 11.02 1.49
C SER A 120 -4.46 11.68 0.15
N ASN A 121 -5.75 11.88 -0.12
CA ASN A 121 -6.19 12.53 -1.36
C ASN A 121 -5.78 14.00 -1.41
N GLU A 122 -5.99 14.73 -0.31
CA GLU A 122 -5.59 16.13 -0.15
C GLU A 122 -4.09 16.32 -0.35
N LEU A 123 -3.28 15.39 0.18
CA LEU A 123 -1.82 15.46 0.08
C LEU A 123 -1.28 15.05 -1.30
N PHE A 124 -1.85 14.03 -1.94
CA PHE A 124 -1.22 13.41 -3.11
C PHE A 124 -2.02 13.58 -4.41
N ILE A 125 -3.32 13.29 -4.40
CA ILE A 125 -4.13 13.26 -5.62
C ILE A 125 -4.54 14.66 -6.05
N GLU A 126 -4.94 15.52 -5.12
CA GLU A 126 -5.35 16.90 -5.41
C GLU A 126 -4.15 17.76 -5.85
N GLN A 127 -2.98 17.50 -5.26
CA GLN A 127 -1.73 18.21 -5.57
C GLN A 127 -0.92 17.57 -6.71
N TYR A 128 -1.48 16.58 -7.41
CA TYR A 128 -0.75 15.78 -8.41
C TYR A 128 -0.12 16.62 -9.53
N ASP A 129 -0.85 17.58 -10.08
CA ASP A 129 -0.35 18.40 -11.19
C ASP A 129 0.80 19.32 -10.73
N SER A 130 0.70 19.86 -9.51
CA SER A 130 1.77 20.62 -8.87
C SER A 130 3.02 19.76 -8.65
N HIS A 131 2.85 18.52 -8.19
CA HIS A 131 3.94 17.57 -8.00
C HIS A 131 4.67 17.21 -9.31
N LEU A 132 4.00 17.23 -10.46
CA LEU A 132 4.64 16.97 -11.76
C LEU A 132 5.49 18.16 -12.24
N THR A 133 5.05 19.39 -11.96
CA THR A 133 5.76 20.60 -12.41
C THR A 133 6.83 21.06 -11.43
N ARG A 134 6.80 20.57 -10.19
CA ARG A 134 7.75 20.95 -9.14
C ARG A 134 9.10 20.29 -9.38
N TRP A 135 10.07 21.10 -9.77
CA TRP A 135 11.46 20.67 -9.89
C TRP A 135 12.13 20.64 -8.51
N GLY A 136 12.92 19.60 -8.25
CA GLY A 136 13.70 19.45 -7.03
C GLY A 136 15.15 19.94 -7.18
N GLY A 137 15.95 19.74 -6.14
CA GLY A 137 17.40 19.93 -6.19
C GLY A 137 17.80 21.40 -6.35
N ALA A 138 18.65 21.69 -7.34
CA ALA A 138 19.21 23.03 -7.55
C ALA A 138 18.14 24.10 -7.85
N ALA A 139 17.00 23.72 -8.43
CA ALA A 139 15.89 24.64 -8.69
C ALA A 139 15.26 25.20 -7.40
N LEU A 140 15.35 24.48 -6.27
CA LEU A 140 14.84 24.91 -4.97
C LEU A 140 15.88 25.66 -4.13
N LYS A 141 17.14 25.74 -4.56
CA LYS A 141 18.22 26.43 -3.81
C LYS A 141 18.28 27.94 -4.10
N ASN A 142 17.54 28.41 -5.10
CA ASN A 142 17.61 29.79 -5.61
C ASN A 142 16.35 30.62 -5.29
N GLU A 143 15.45 30.12 -4.45
CA GLU A 143 14.34 30.84 -3.81
C GLU A 143 14.60 30.93 -2.30
#